data_AF-A0A9X1RWM4-F1
#
_entry.id   AF-A0A9X1RWM4-F1
#
_cell.length_a   1.000
_cell.length_b   1.000
_cell.length_c   1.000
_cell.angle_alpha   90.00
_cell.angle_beta   90.00
_cell.angle_gamma   90.00
#
_symmetry.space_group_name_H-M   'P 1'
#
loop_
_entity.id
_entity.type
_entity.pdbx_description
1 polymer ?
#
loop_
_entity_poly.entity_id
_entity_poly.type
_entity_poly.pdbx_seq_one_letter_code
_entity_poly.pdbx_strand_id
1 'polypeptide(L)'
;MPIRFDAADAHWRVAPLAAFSADQKDWLTRGGSLTAHLRALGHVVVRVTREAVDMPWPDECVALGLAPRERAWVREIVLEVDGVPFVAAHSATPVVASHGIWQAMRRLRTRPLAELLYTDSGVARSALVSRRVSARHPLHALAAREMREHVPHAFVARRSVFERHGAPLLVTECMLPALWARLARLAYLAGDAQPALPAYSTHSARERGPLGHTASRALQHPSQQASR
;
A
#
# COMPACT_ATOMS: atom_id res chain seq x y z
N MET A 1 -19.50 12.05 -18.58
CA MET A 1 -18.67 13.28 -18.52
C MET A 1 -17.26 12.87 -18.08
N PRO A 2 -16.19 13.46 -18.64
CA PRO A 2 -14.85 13.21 -18.12
C PRO A 2 -14.78 13.72 -16.67
N ILE A 3 -14.15 12.93 -15.80
CA ILE A 3 -13.90 13.33 -14.42
C ILE A 3 -12.94 14.53 -14.40
N ARG A 4 -13.18 15.50 -13.53
CA ARG A 4 -12.36 16.73 -13.42
C ARG A 4 -11.09 16.53 -12.60
N PHE A 5 -11.12 15.53 -11.73
CA PHE A 5 -10.06 15.26 -10.75
C PHE A 5 -9.20 14.10 -11.21
N ASP A 6 -7.89 14.28 -11.10
CA ASP A 6 -6.91 13.24 -11.43
C ASP A 6 -6.22 12.75 -10.16
N ALA A 7 -6.16 11.43 -10.00
CA ALA A 7 -5.41 10.80 -8.93
C ALA A 7 -3.92 10.66 -9.28
N ALA A 8 -3.58 10.77 -10.56
CA ALA A 8 -2.23 10.58 -11.07
C ALA A 8 -1.34 11.80 -10.80
N ASP A 9 -0.07 11.51 -10.55
CA ASP A 9 1.01 12.49 -10.52
C ASP A 9 2.35 11.81 -10.87
N ALA A 10 3.48 12.48 -10.61
CA ALA A 10 4.81 11.92 -10.86
C ALA A 10 5.10 10.61 -10.08
N HIS A 11 4.41 10.36 -8.98
CA HIS A 11 4.59 9.22 -8.08
C HIS A 11 3.42 8.23 -8.11
N TRP A 12 2.20 8.71 -8.30
CA TRP A 12 0.98 7.93 -8.46
C TRP A 12 0.72 7.68 -9.94
N ARG A 13 1.02 6.46 -10.38
CA ARG A 13 1.09 6.13 -11.81
C ARG A 13 -0.06 5.23 -12.24
N VAL A 14 -0.65 5.53 -13.41
CA VAL A 14 -1.66 4.65 -14.05
C VAL A 14 -1.06 3.29 -14.37
N ALA A 15 0.09 3.27 -15.03
CA ALA A 15 0.85 2.04 -15.25
C ALA A 15 1.63 1.67 -13.97
N PRO A 16 1.38 0.50 -13.36
CA PRO A 16 2.10 0.08 -12.16
C PRO A 16 3.60 -0.06 -12.42
N LEU A 17 4.41 0.08 -11.36
CA LEU A 17 5.86 -0.07 -11.47
C LEU A 17 6.22 -1.47 -11.97
N ALA A 18 7.21 -1.55 -12.87
CA ALA A 18 7.68 -2.82 -13.43
C ALA A 18 8.13 -3.81 -12.35
N ALA A 19 8.70 -3.29 -11.26
CA ALA A 19 9.17 -4.04 -10.10
C ALA A 19 8.07 -4.71 -9.26
N PHE A 20 6.79 -4.39 -9.49
CA PHE A 20 5.69 -5.07 -8.79
C PHE A 20 5.49 -6.49 -9.32
N SER A 21 5.14 -7.42 -8.43
CA SER A 21 4.79 -8.80 -8.78
C SER A 21 3.50 -8.86 -9.61
N ALA A 22 3.19 -10.03 -10.18
CA ALA A 22 1.94 -10.24 -10.92
C ALA A 22 0.70 -9.97 -10.05
N ASP A 23 0.66 -10.55 -8.84
CA ASP A 23 -0.43 -10.32 -7.88
C ASP A 23 -0.56 -8.85 -7.49
N GLN A 24 0.56 -8.15 -7.30
CA GLN A 24 0.54 -6.72 -6.99
C GLN A 24 -0.03 -5.92 -8.15
N LYS A 25 0.42 -6.18 -9.39
CA LYS A 25 -0.09 -5.48 -10.58
C LYS A 25 -1.60 -5.72 -10.74
N ASP A 26 -2.04 -6.96 -10.60
CA ASP A 26 -3.45 -7.32 -10.66
C ASP A 26 -4.26 -6.56 -9.59
N TRP A 27 -3.94 -6.73 -8.31
CA TRP A 27 -4.71 -6.09 -7.22
C TRP A 27 -4.69 -4.56 -7.25
N LEU A 28 -3.61 -3.94 -7.75
CA LEU A 28 -3.53 -2.49 -7.89
C LEU A 28 -4.39 -1.93 -9.03
N THR A 29 -4.60 -2.72 -10.08
CA THR A 29 -5.35 -2.31 -11.28
C THR A 29 -6.76 -2.86 -11.35
N ARG A 30 -7.08 -3.84 -10.50
CA ARG A 30 -8.38 -4.50 -10.43
C ARG A 30 -9.50 -3.49 -10.15
N GLY A 31 -10.33 -3.27 -11.16
CA GLY A 31 -11.53 -2.43 -11.10
C GLY A 31 -12.60 -3.02 -10.20
N GLY A 32 -13.65 -2.25 -9.87
CA GLY A 32 -14.68 -2.68 -8.92
C GLY A 32 -14.26 -2.53 -7.45
N SER A 33 -15.10 -3.02 -6.55
CA SER A 33 -14.96 -2.87 -5.09
C SER A 33 -13.85 -3.75 -4.52
N LEU A 34 -12.88 -3.16 -3.81
CA LEU A 34 -11.86 -3.92 -3.08
C LEU A 34 -12.47 -4.87 -2.05
N THR A 35 -13.49 -4.40 -1.32
CA THR A 35 -14.22 -5.21 -0.35
C THR A 35 -14.86 -6.43 -1.01
N ALA A 36 -15.38 -6.30 -2.24
CA ALA A 36 -15.96 -7.43 -2.96
C ALA A 36 -14.89 -8.49 -3.29
N HIS A 37 -13.69 -8.09 -3.74
CA HIS A 37 -12.60 -9.04 -3.98
C HIS A 37 -12.10 -9.69 -2.69
N LEU A 38 -11.99 -8.92 -1.60
CA LEU A 38 -11.57 -9.46 -0.31
C LEU A 38 -12.57 -10.49 0.25
N ARG A 39 -13.87 -10.33 -0.03
CA ARG A 39 -14.89 -11.33 0.36
C ARG A 39 -14.71 -12.69 -0.31
N ALA A 40 -14.04 -12.74 -1.46
CA ALA A 40 -13.65 -14.01 -2.09
C ALA A 40 -12.51 -14.72 -1.36
N LEU A 41 -11.79 -14.02 -0.46
CA LEU A 41 -10.67 -14.57 0.32
C LEU A 41 -11.06 -14.98 1.73
N GLY A 42 -12.25 -14.60 2.22
CA GLY A 42 -12.72 -14.89 3.58
C GLY A 42 -13.75 -13.88 4.08
N HIS A 43 -14.06 -13.95 5.38
CA HIS A 43 -15.02 -13.05 6.03
C HIS A 43 -14.40 -11.66 6.24
N VAL A 44 -15.02 -10.62 5.66
CA VAL A 44 -14.49 -9.25 5.71
C VAL A 44 -15.13 -8.43 6.81
N VAL A 45 -14.29 -7.81 7.65
CA VAL A 45 -14.69 -6.83 8.65
C VAL A 45 -14.07 -5.47 8.33
N VAL A 46 -14.86 -4.41 8.45
CA VAL A 46 -14.38 -3.02 8.38
C VAL A 46 -14.19 -2.51 9.80
N ARG A 47 -12.95 -2.22 10.17
CA ARG A 47 -12.62 -1.53 11.42
C ARG A 47 -12.30 -0.08 11.13
N VAL A 48 -13.08 0.84 11.71
CA VAL A 48 -12.82 2.28 11.63
C VAL A 48 -11.77 2.65 12.65
N THR A 49 -10.65 3.22 12.20
CA THR A 49 -9.56 3.65 13.09
C THR A 49 -9.62 5.14 13.37
N ARG A 50 -10.17 5.94 12.44
CA ARG A 50 -10.30 7.39 12.62
C ARG A 50 -11.35 8.00 11.71
N GLU A 51 -12.09 8.98 12.24
CA GLU A 51 -12.97 9.86 11.48
C GLU A 51 -12.85 11.27 12.05
N ALA A 52 -12.51 12.26 11.20
CA ALA A 52 -12.27 13.63 11.67
C ALA A 52 -12.40 14.65 10.54
N VAL A 53 -12.54 15.92 10.91
CA VAL A 53 -12.18 17.03 10.03
C VAL A 53 -10.68 17.28 10.20
N ASP A 54 -9.91 17.16 9.13
CA ASP A 54 -8.46 17.37 9.17
C ASP A 54 -7.91 17.97 7.86
N MET A 55 -6.62 18.31 7.84
CA MET A 55 -5.91 18.61 6.60
C MET A 55 -5.58 17.30 5.87
N PRO A 56 -5.97 17.15 4.60
CA PRO A 56 -5.49 16.05 3.75
C PRO A 56 -3.97 16.06 3.65
N TRP A 57 -3.39 14.93 3.22
CA TRP A 57 -1.96 14.91 2.91
C TRP A 57 -1.67 15.78 1.67
N PRO A 58 -0.43 16.31 1.53
CA PRO A 58 -0.13 17.29 0.49
C PRO A 58 -0.47 16.83 -0.94
N ASP A 59 -0.26 15.55 -1.25
CA ASP A 59 -0.60 14.98 -2.56
C ASP A 59 -2.10 14.73 -2.73
N GLU A 60 -2.84 14.56 -1.63
CA GLU A 60 -4.30 14.46 -1.64
C GLU A 60 -4.96 15.81 -1.90
N CYS A 61 -4.39 16.92 -1.38
CA CYS A 61 -4.86 18.26 -1.70
C CYS A 61 -4.83 18.53 -3.20
N VAL A 62 -3.74 18.12 -3.88
CA VAL A 62 -3.60 18.25 -5.34
C VAL A 62 -4.66 17.40 -6.05
N ALA A 63 -4.80 16.13 -5.69
CA ALA A 63 -5.77 15.22 -6.33
C ALA A 63 -7.23 15.66 -6.13
N LEU A 64 -7.54 16.32 -5.01
CA LEU A 64 -8.87 16.83 -4.69
C LEU A 64 -9.11 18.27 -5.18
N GLY A 65 -8.12 18.93 -5.78
CA GLY A 65 -8.23 20.33 -6.21
C GLY A 65 -8.44 21.31 -5.05
N LEU A 66 -7.92 20.99 -3.86
CA LEU A 66 -8.09 21.79 -2.66
C LEU A 66 -7.03 22.88 -2.53
N ALA A 67 -7.42 24.03 -1.97
CA ALA A 67 -6.47 25.06 -1.63
C ALA A 67 -5.50 24.60 -0.52
N PRO A 68 -4.28 25.15 -0.44
CA PRO A 68 -3.38 24.87 0.68
C PRO A 68 -4.08 25.11 2.02
N ARG A 69 -3.97 24.12 2.93
CA ARG A 69 -4.56 24.14 4.29
C ARG A 69 -6.09 24.06 4.36
N GLU A 70 -6.77 23.87 3.23
CA GLU A 70 -8.20 23.58 3.23
C GLU A 70 -8.48 22.26 3.96
N ARG A 71 -9.56 22.23 4.74
CA ARG A 71 -9.93 21.07 5.56
C ARG A 71 -10.83 20.13 4.78
N ALA A 72 -10.65 18.84 5.03
CA ALA A 72 -11.47 17.76 4.51
C ALA A 72 -12.06 16.94 5.66
N TRP A 73 -13.17 16.24 5.36
CA TRP A 73 -13.55 15.10 6.15
C TRP A 73 -12.65 13.92 5.76
N VAL A 74 -11.96 13.36 6.73
CA VAL A 74 -11.08 12.20 6.57
C VAL A 74 -11.62 11.00 7.32
N ARG A 75 -11.45 9.83 6.71
CA ARG A 75 -11.84 8.55 7.29
C ARG A 75 -10.75 7.52 7.03
N GLU A 76 -10.27 6.92 8.10
CA GLU A 76 -9.27 5.86 8.08
C GLU A 76 -9.92 4.56 8.54
N ILE A 77 -9.66 3.50 7.78
CA ILE A 77 -10.19 2.17 8.07
C ILE A 77 -9.12 1.10 7.86
N VAL A 78 -9.40 -0.07 8.41
CA VAL A 78 -8.69 -1.31 8.12
C VAL A 78 -9.71 -2.34 7.65
N LEU A 79 -9.41 -3.00 6.54
CA LEU A 79 -10.15 -4.16 6.07
C LEU A 79 -9.44 -5.41 6.57
N GLU A 80 -10.12 -6.15 7.41
CA GLU A 80 -9.66 -7.42 7.95
C GLU A 80 -10.36 -8.57 7.23
N VAL A 81 -9.60 -9.62 6.91
CA VAL A 81 -10.12 -10.88 6.38
C VAL A 81 -9.82 -11.96 7.40
N ASP A 82 -10.86 -12.62 7.91
CA ASP A 82 -10.76 -13.63 8.98
C ASP A 82 -9.98 -13.11 10.21
N GLY A 83 -10.18 -11.83 10.57
CA GLY A 83 -9.51 -11.16 11.69
C GLY A 83 -8.06 -10.73 11.40
N VAL A 84 -7.58 -10.85 10.16
CA VAL A 84 -6.22 -10.45 9.77
C VAL A 84 -6.26 -9.18 8.91
N PRO A 85 -5.54 -8.10 9.27
CA PRO A 85 -5.47 -6.87 8.46
C PRO A 85 -4.88 -7.11 7.06
N PHE A 86 -5.66 -6.83 6.02
CA PHE A 86 -5.22 -6.97 4.62
C PHE A 86 -5.02 -5.62 3.95
N VAL A 87 -5.79 -4.61 4.32
CA VAL A 87 -5.72 -3.28 3.71
C VAL A 87 -5.91 -2.23 4.78
N ALA A 88 -5.05 -1.22 4.76
CA ALA A 88 -5.26 0.00 5.52
C ALA A 88 -5.59 1.13 4.54
N ALA A 89 -6.69 1.84 4.74
CA ALA A 89 -7.21 2.79 3.77
C ALA A 89 -7.48 4.16 4.39
N HIS A 90 -7.27 5.19 3.59
CA HIS A 90 -7.54 6.58 3.91
C HIS A 90 -8.48 7.14 2.83
N SER A 91 -9.52 7.84 3.24
CA SER A 91 -10.45 8.52 2.34
C SER A 91 -10.63 9.97 2.77
N ALA A 92 -10.69 10.88 1.79
CA ALA A 92 -10.78 12.31 2.04
C ALA A 92 -11.75 12.98 1.06
N THR A 93 -12.56 13.92 1.55
CA THR A 93 -13.45 14.75 0.72
C THR A 93 -13.61 16.14 1.34
N PRO A 94 -13.78 17.21 0.55
CA PRO A 94 -13.97 18.56 1.10
C PRO A 94 -15.08 18.59 2.15
N VAL A 95 -14.93 19.39 3.22
CA VAL A 95 -15.93 19.42 4.31
C VAL A 95 -17.32 19.75 3.78
N VAL A 96 -17.44 20.70 2.84
CA VAL A 96 -18.71 21.05 2.21
C VAL A 96 -19.36 19.86 1.50
N ALA A 97 -18.55 19.07 0.77
CA ALA A 97 -19.01 17.89 0.06
C ALA A 97 -19.45 16.79 1.05
N SER A 98 -18.74 16.66 2.18
CA SER A 98 -19.09 15.72 3.25
C SER A 98 -20.39 16.04 3.98
N HIS A 99 -20.94 17.27 3.85
CA HIS A 99 -22.26 17.64 4.37
C HIS A 99 -23.35 17.57 3.29
N GLY A 100 -22.97 17.63 2.02
CA GLY A 100 -23.88 17.56 0.87
C GLY A 100 -23.82 16.21 0.16
N ILE A 101 -23.22 16.20 -1.05
CA ILE A 101 -23.20 15.04 -1.95
C ILE A 101 -22.66 13.76 -1.29
N TRP A 102 -21.65 13.89 -0.43
CA TRP A 102 -21.02 12.77 0.28
C TRP A 102 -21.46 12.64 1.74
N GLN A 103 -22.63 13.19 2.13
CA GLN A 103 -23.14 13.09 3.51
C GLN A 103 -23.26 11.66 4.06
N ALA A 104 -23.52 10.69 3.17
CA ALA A 104 -23.62 9.28 3.54
C ALA A 104 -22.29 8.74 4.10
N MET A 105 -21.15 9.30 3.68
CA MET A 105 -19.81 8.92 4.16
C MET A 105 -19.69 9.10 5.69
N ARG A 106 -20.29 10.16 6.25
CA ARG A 106 -20.30 10.42 7.71
C ARG A 106 -21.21 9.46 8.48
N ARG A 107 -22.07 8.72 7.78
CA ARG A 107 -23.05 7.78 8.36
C ARG A 107 -22.72 6.33 8.02
N LEU A 108 -21.53 6.06 7.47
CA LEU A 108 -21.13 4.71 7.10
C LEU A 108 -21.00 3.79 8.32
N ARG A 109 -20.56 4.32 9.48
CA ARG A 109 -20.20 3.48 10.64
C ARG A 109 -19.23 2.39 10.20
N THR A 110 -19.59 1.11 10.28
CA THR A 110 -18.77 -0.03 9.81
C THR A 110 -19.14 -0.50 8.41
N ARG A 111 -20.03 0.19 7.68
CA ARG A 111 -20.34 -0.15 6.29
C ARG A 111 -19.17 0.21 5.36
N PRO A 112 -18.83 -0.65 4.40
CA PRO A 112 -17.85 -0.35 3.37
C PRO A 112 -18.25 0.87 2.54
N LEU A 113 -17.29 1.77 2.31
CA LEU A 113 -17.49 2.92 1.41
C LEU A 113 -17.90 2.48 -0.01
N ALA A 114 -17.47 1.30 -0.45
CA ALA A 114 -17.83 0.76 -1.76
C ALA A 114 -19.35 0.65 -1.99
N GLU A 115 -20.16 0.43 -0.94
CA GLU A 115 -21.62 0.43 -1.05
C GLU A 115 -22.17 1.79 -1.47
N LEU A 116 -21.49 2.89 -1.14
CA LEU A 116 -21.86 4.23 -1.60
C LEU A 116 -21.37 4.50 -3.04
N LEU A 117 -20.24 3.92 -3.43
CA LEU A 117 -19.54 4.29 -4.66
C LEU A 117 -19.94 3.48 -5.89
N TYR A 118 -20.35 2.23 -5.71
CA TYR A 118 -20.61 1.31 -6.83
C TYR A 118 -22.10 1.03 -7.08
N THR A 119 -23.00 1.51 -6.22
CA THR A 119 -24.45 1.36 -6.42
C THR A 119 -25.09 2.56 -7.13
N ASP A 120 -24.39 3.69 -7.20
CA ASP A 120 -24.90 4.95 -7.76
C ASP A 120 -24.26 5.21 -9.12
N SER A 121 -25.06 5.11 -10.19
CA SER A 121 -24.60 5.33 -11.57
C SER A 121 -24.21 6.79 -11.86
N GLY A 122 -24.54 7.72 -10.96
CA GLY A 122 -24.12 9.12 -11.04
C GLY A 122 -22.69 9.37 -10.53
N VAL A 123 -22.01 8.34 -10.02
CA VAL A 123 -20.62 8.43 -9.55
C VAL A 123 -19.67 8.08 -10.70
N ALA A 124 -18.86 9.07 -11.09
CA ALA A 124 -17.73 8.86 -11.99
C ALA A 124 -16.47 8.52 -11.19
N ARG A 125 -15.51 7.86 -11.84
CA ARG A 125 -14.27 7.43 -11.20
C ARG A 125 -13.06 7.71 -12.10
N SER A 126 -11.98 8.24 -11.52
CA SER A 126 -10.69 8.39 -12.19
C SER A 126 -10.06 7.04 -12.49
N ALA A 127 -8.99 7.05 -13.30
CA ALA A 127 -8.12 5.89 -13.40
C ALA A 127 -7.64 5.45 -12.00
N LEU A 128 -7.47 4.13 -11.84
CA LEU A 128 -6.69 3.60 -10.74
C LEU A 128 -5.23 3.92 -10.98
N VAL A 129 -4.59 4.47 -9.97
CA VAL A 129 -3.15 4.75 -9.97
C VAL A 129 -2.50 4.05 -8.80
N SER A 130 -1.23 3.73 -8.93
CA SER A 130 -0.48 2.98 -7.92
C SER A 130 0.86 3.60 -7.61
N ARG A 131 1.34 3.34 -6.40
CA ARG A 131 2.60 3.87 -5.88
C ARG A 131 3.23 2.90 -4.89
N ARG A 132 4.57 2.91 -4.83
CA ARG A 132 5.33 2.36 -3.70
C ARG A 132 5.49 3.41 -2.62
N VAL A 133 5.04 3.11 -1.41
CA VAL A 133 4.88 4.04 -0.30
C VAL A 133 5.90 3.71 0.78
N SER A 134 6.87 4.61 1.00
CA SER A 134 7.89 4.46 2.04
C SER A 134 7.52 5.24 3.31
N ALA A 135 8.32 5.09 4.37
CA ALA A 135 8.17 5.78 5.65
C ALA A 135 8.09 7.32 5.58
N ARG A 136 8.44 7.93 4.44
CA ARG A 136 8.30 9.39 4.23
C ARG A 136 6.86 9.84 3.95
N HIS A 137 5.96 8.90 3.65
CA HIS A 137 4.58 9.19 3.33
C HIS A 137 3.67 8.78 4.50
N PRO A 138 2.72 9.62 4.95
CA PRO A 138 1.88 9.33 6.12
C PRO A 138 1.08 8.02 6.03
N LEU A 139 0.65 7.61 4.84
CA LEU A 139 0.03 6.30 4.59
C LEU A 139 0.89 5.11 5.06
N HIS A 140 2.23 5.21 5.04
CA HIS A 140 3.10 4.16 5.58
C HIS A 140 2.89 4.01 7.09
N ALA A 141 2.84 5.12 7.84
CA ALA A 141 2.60 5.08 9.28
C ALA A 141 1.20 4.52 9.61
N LEU A 142 0.18 4.88 8.81
CA LEU A 142 -1.17 4.31 8.93
C LEU A 142 -1.14 2.79 8.76
N ALA A 143 -0.47 2.28 7.72
CA ALA A 143 -0.35 0.85 7.46
C ALA A 143 0.51 0.11 8.49
N ALA A 144 1.62 0.71 8.93
CA ALA A 144 2.56 0.14 9.88
C ALA A 144 1.93 -0.11 11.26
N ARG A 145 0.97 0.72 11.69
CA ARG A 145 0.24 0.54 12.96
C ARG A 145 -0.56 -0.76 13.03
N GLU A 146 -0.91 -1.32 11.88
CA GLU A 146 -1.70 -2.55 11.78
C GLU A 146 -0.84 -3.81 11.77
N MET A 147 0.48 -3.65 11.83
CA MET A 147 1.44 -4.74 11.84
C MET A 147 1.98 -4.97 13.25
N ARG A 148 1.88 -6.21 13.73
CA ARG A 148 2.47 -6.63 15.02
C ARG A 148 3.92 -7.06 14.90
N GLU A 149 4.37 -7.36 13.68
CA GLU A 149 5.69 -7.92 13.38
C GLU A 149 6.49 -6.96 12.48
N HIS A 150 7.45 -7.50 11.72
CA HIS A 150 8.35 -6.76 10.84
C HIS A 150 7.60 -5.87 9.84
N VAL A 151 7.64 -4.56 10.08
CA VAL A 151 7.10 -3.55 9.17
C VAL A 151 8.02 -3.41 7.96
N PRO A 152 7.53 -3.61 6.72
CA PRO A 152 8.36 -3.47 5.54
C PRO A 152 8.77 -2.00 5.33
N HIS A 153 9.94 -1.81 4.73
CA HIS A 153 10.43 -0.47 4.37
C HIS A 153 9.51 0.29 3.41
N ALA A 154 8.68 -0.44 2.65
CA ALA A 154 7.67 0.14 1.80
C ALA A 154 6.45 -0.77 1.65
N PHE A 155 5.30 -0.14 1.47
CA PHE A 155 4.06 -0.79 1.06
C PHE A 155 3.75 -0.48 -0.40
N VAL A 156 2.76 -1.19 -0.93
CA VAL A 156 2.20 -0.96 -2.25
C VAL A 156 0.78 -0.44 -2.04
N ALA A 157 0.46 0.68 -2.67
CA ALA A 157 -0.84 1.32 -2.53
C ALA A 157 -1.44 1.68 -3.88
N ARG A 158 -2.76 1.76 -3.92
CA ARG A 158 -3.52 2.33 -5.04
C ARG A 158 -4.41 3.47 -4.58
N ARG A 159 -4.78 4.33 -5.52
CA ARG A 159 -5.60 5.51 -5.28
C ARG A 159 -6.54 5.75 -6.46
N SER A 160 -7.68 6.36 -6.18
CA SER A 160 -8.61 6.86 -7.20
C SER A 160 -9.47 7.98 -6.62
N VAL A 161 -9.87 8.93 -7.47
CA VAL A 161 -10.88 9.94 -7.14
C VAL A 161 -12.23 9.50 -7.68
N PHE A 162 -13.26 9.59 -6.85
CA PHE A 162 -14.66 9.48 -7.21
C PHE A 162 -15.25 10.88 -7.28
N GLU A 163 -16.04 11.15 -8.31
CA GLU A 163 -16.71 12.43 -8.49
C GLU A 163 -18.21 12.22 -8.65
N ARG A 164 -19.00 13.02 -7.93
CA ARG A 164 -20.45 13.07 -8.10
C ARG A 164 -20.88 14.53 -8.07
N HIS A 165 -21.62 14.98 -9.08
CA HIS A 165 -22.08 16.37 -9.20
C HIS A 165 -20.98 17.42 -8.92
N GLY A 166 -19.76 17.18 -9.42
CA GLY A 166 -18.61 18.07 -9.20
C GLY A 166 -17.91 17.94 -7.83
N ALA A 167 -18.41 17.09 -6.93
CA ALA A 167 -17.86 16.91 -5.60
C ALA A 167 -16.87 15.72 -5.55
N PRO A 168 -15.58 15.95 -5.22
CA PRO A 168 -14.58 14.89 -5.21
C PRO A 168 -14.57 14.10 -3.89
N LEU A 169 -14.22 12.83 -3.97
CA LEU A 169 -13.92 11.94 -2.86
C LEU A 169 -12.72 11.07 -3.25
N LEU A 170 -11.61 11.24 -2.54
CA LEU A 170 -10.41 10.46 -2.74
C LEU A 170 -10.47 9.20 -1.89
N VAL A 171 -10.04 8.07 -2.46
CA VAL A 171 -9.81 6.83 -1.74
C VAL A 171 -8.39 6.35 -2.03
N THR A 172 -7.59 6.18 -0.98
CA THR A 172 -6.24 5.63 -1.02
C THR A 172 -6.22 4.33 -0.21
N GLU A 173 -5.80 3.22 -0.82
CA GLU A 173 -5.81 1.87 -0.25
C GLU A 173 -4.38 1.32 -0.24
N CYS A 174 -3.88 0.95 0.93
CA CYS A 174 -2.54 0.40 1.14
C CYS A 174 -2.64 -1.10 1.44
N MET A 175 -2.02 -1.92 0.59
CA MET A 175 -2.06 -3.39 0.71
C MET A 175 -1.00 -3.86 1.72
N LEU A 176 -1.45 -4.63 2.71
CA LEU A 176 -0.61 -5.15 3.79
C LEU A 176 -0.03 -6.54 3.43
N PRO A 177 1.10 -6.95 4.04
CA PRO A 177 1.76 -8.21 3.70
C PRO A 177 0.91 -9.47 3.81
N ALA A 178 -0.07 -9.48 4.73
CA ALA A 178 -0.95 -10.64 4.93
C ALA A 178 -1.80 -10.95 3.69
N LEU A 179 -2.18 -9.94 2.89
CA LEU A 179 -2.86 -10.15 1.62
C LEU A 179 -1.99 -10.97 0.66
N TRP A 180 -0.73 -10.55 0.48
CA TRP A 180 0.21 -11.23 -0.43
C TRP A 180 0.50 -12.66 0.05
N ALA A 181 0.68 -12.87 1.34
CA ALA A 181 0.86 -14.20 1.92
C ALA A 181 -0.36 -15.10 1.71
N ARG A 182 -1.59 -14.55 1.80
CA ARG A 182 -2.82 -15.29 1.51
C ARG A 182 -2.89 -15.71 0.04
N LEU A 183 -2.59 -14.81 -0.89
CA LEU A 183 -2.61 -15.12 -2.33
C LEU A 183 -1.56 -16.18 -2.70
N ALA A 184 -0.33 -16.04 -2.20
CA ALA A 184 0.72 -17.02 -2.43
C ALA A 184 0.34 -18.42 -1.91
N ARG A 185 -0.32 -18.49 -0.74
CA ARG A 185 -0.82 -19.75 -0.19
C ARG A 185 -1.90 -20.37 -1.07
N LEU A 186 -2.84 -19.56 -1.56
CA LEU A 186 -3.90 -20.05 -2.45
C LEU A 186 -3.33 -20.56 -3.78
N ALA A 187 -2.36 -19.86 -4.37
CA ALA A 187 -1.66 -20.31 -5.58
C ALA A 187 -0.91 -21.64 -5.35
N TYR A 188 -0.24 -21.78 -4.20
CA TYR A 188 0.41 -23.04 -3.82
C TYR A 188 -0.59 -24.20 -3.72
N LEU A 189 -1.74 -23.98 -3.08
CA LEU A 189 -2.79 -25.00 -2.94
C LEU A 189 -3.49 -25.34 -4.26
N ALA A 190 -3.57 -24.37 -5.19
CA ALA A 190 -4.13 -24.57 -6.53
C ALA A 190 -3.19 -25.36 -7.46
N GLY A 191 -1.96 -25.63 -7.06
CA GLY A 191 -0.96 -26.34 -7.87
C GLY A 191 -0.19 -25.47 -8.84
N ASP A 192 -0.29 -24.14 -8.74
CA ASP A 192 0.29 -23.19 -9.69
C ASP A 192 1.77 -22.81 -9.40
N ALA A 193 2.37 -23.29 -8.29
CA ALA A 193 3.80 -23.10 -8.04
C ALA A 193 4.40 -24.07 -6.99
N GLN A 194 5.45 -24.80 -7.36
CA GLN A 194 6.36 -25.50 -6.44
C GLN A 194 7.20 -24.46 -5.67
N PRO A 195 7.29 -24.48 -4.33
CA PRO A 195 8.18 -23.56 -3.63
C PRO A 195 9.63 -24.01 -3.84
N ALA A 196 10.46 -23.12 -4.38
CA ALA A 196 11.90 -23.22 -4.19
C ALA A 196 12.19 -23.02 -2.70
N LEU A 197 12.31 -24.12 -1.96
CA LEU A 197 12.92 -24.11 -0.64
C LEU A 197 14.36 -23.58 -0.81
N PRO A 198 14.84 -22.67 0.06
CA PRO A 198 16.25 -22.32 0.05
C PRO A 198 17.04 -23.61 0.34
N ALA A 199 17.91 -23.99 -0.59
CA ALA A 199 18.86 -25.07 -0.36
C ALA A 199 19.68 -24.70 0.88
N TYR A 200 19.40 -25.35 2.00
CA TYR A 200 20.30 -25.37 3.13
C TYR A 200 21.54 -26.14 2.64
N SER A 201 22.58 -25.41 2.25
CA SER A 201 23.89 -25.99 2.02
C SER A 201 24.35 -26.58 3.36
N THR A 202 24.20 -27.89 3.51
CA THR A 202 24.87 -28.65 4.55
C THR A 202 26.36 -28.52 4.32
N HIS A 203 27.02 -27.64 5.06
CA HIS A 203 28.46 -27.69 5.24
C HIS A 203 28.79 -28.99 5.98
N SER A 204 29.03 -30.06 5.24
CA SER A 204 29.69 -31.24 5.77
C SER A 204 31.16 -30.89 5.96
N ALA A 205 31.57 -30.78 7.22
CA ALA A 205 32.96 -30.77 7.61
C ALA A 205 33.69 -31.98 6.99
N ARG A 206 34.83 -31.73 6.33
CA ARG A 206 35.88 -32.73 6.13
C ARG A 206 37.18 -32.15 6.63
N GLU A 207 37.72 -32.78 7.66
CA GLU A 207 39.01 -32.49 8.26
C GLU A 207 40.18 -32.92 7.35
N ARG A 208 41.15 -31.99 7.27
CA ARG A 208 42.62 -32.09 7.30
C ARG A 208 43.39 -33.15 6.48
N GLY A 209 44.39 -32.66 5.76
CA GLY A 209 45.69 -33.32 5.52
C GLY A 209 46.74 -32.32 4.99
N PRO A 210 48.03 -32.41 5.37
CA PRO A 210 48.97 -31.26 5.39
C PRO A 210 49.99 -31.24 4.23
N LEU A 211 50.95 -30.28 4.33
CA LEU A 211 52.19 -30.05 3.56
C LEU A 211 52.05 -28.96 2.46
N GLY A 212 52.96 -28.00 2.29
CA GLY A 212 54.27 -27.78 2.88
C GLY A 212 54.79 -26.36 2.56
N HIS A 213 55.91 -26.04 3.19
CA HIS A 213 56.62 -24.76 3.19
C HIS A 213 57.09 -24.29 1.81
N THR A 214 56.99 -23.00 1.53
CA THR A 214 58.06 -22.23 0.87
C THR A 214 58.07 -20.78 1.39
N ALA A 215 59.28 -20.28 1.58
CA ALA A 215 59.65 -19.15 2.41
C ALA A 215 59.68 -17.78 1.70
N SER A 216 59.67 -16.74 2.53
CA SER A 216 60.47 -15.52 2.43
C SER A 216 60.26 -14.54 1.26
N ARG A 217 59.73 -13.36 1.57
CA ARG A 217 60.58 -12.15 1.65
C ARG A 217 59.86 -11.01 2.38
N ALA A 218 60.50 -10.54 3.44
CA ALA A 218 60.23 -9.27 4.09
C ALA A 218 60.71 -8.12 3.21
N LEU A 219 60.04 -6.96 3.30
CA LEU A 219 60.70 -5.66 3.37
C LEU A 219 59.81 -4.69 4.18
N GLN A 220 60.48 -3.88 4.97
CA GLN A 220 60.03 -3.16 6.14
C GLN A 220 59.24 -1.86 5.83
N HIS A 221 58.35 -1.51 6.75
CA HIS A 221 57.82 -0.16 7.03
C HIS A 221 58.93 0.72 7.67
N PRO A 222 58.89 2.08 7.62
CA PRO A 222 58.01 2.81 8.55
C PRO A 222 57.47 4.20 8.14
N SER A 223 56.38 4.53 8.85
CA SER A 223 55.71 5.79 9.26
C SER A 223 56.37 7.18 9.08
N GLN A 224 55.51 8.19 8.80
CA GLN A 224 55.26 9.46 9.54
C GLN A 224 54.50 10.43 8.59
N GLN A 225 53.28 10.93 8.85
CA GLN A 225 52.80 11.95 9.81
C GLN A 225 53.54 13.31 9.72
N ALA A 226 52.88 14.35 9.17
CA ALA A 226 52.83 15.74 9.72
C ALA A 226 52.15 16.76 8.77
N SER A 227 51.14 17.45 9.32
CA SER A 227 50.77 18.88 9.20
C SER A 227 51.20 19.73 8.00
N ARG A 228 50.23 20.31 7.26
CA ARG A 228 49.70 21.68 7.40
C ARG A 228 48.64 21.95 6.33
#